data_AF-A0A0C9ZD48-F1
#
_entry.id   AF-A0A0C9ZD48-F1
#
_cell.length_a   1.000
_cell.length_b   1.000
_cell.length_c   1.000
_cell.angle_alpha   90.00
_cell.angle_beta   90.00
_cell.angle_gamma   90.00
#
_symmetry.space_group_name_H-M   'P 1'
#
loop_
_entity.id
_entity.type
_entity.pdbx_description
1 polymer ?
#
loop_
_entity_poly.entity_id
_entity_poly.type
_entity_poly.pdbx_seq_one_letter_code
_entity_poly.pdbx_strand_id
1 'polypeptide(L)' 'LLLAIHVAQVHVIFKLPDHLGSYPHPLTYVEWFTTLLHCDPITSLYVASCST' A
#
# COMPACT_ATOMS: atom_id res chain seq x y z
N LEU A 1 3.96 -4.48 -22.72
CA LEU A 1 4.24 -3.85 -21.41
C LEU A 1 2.90 -3.40 -20.83
N LEU A 2 2.15 -4.29 -20.19
CA LEU A 2 0.90 -3.91 -19.51
C LEU A 2 1.31 -3.13 -18.25
N LEU A 3 1.03 -1.84 -18.21
CA LEU A 3 1.26 -1.01 -17.04
C LEU A 3 0.48 -1.62 -15.87
N ALA A 4 1.18 -2.22 -14.92
CA ALA A 4 0.60 -2.76 -13.71
C ALA A 4 -0.03 -1.60 -12.91
N ILE A 5 -1.33 -1.69 -12.63
CA ILE A 5 -2.01 -0.73 -11.74
C ILE A 5 -1.62 -1.08 -10.31
N HIS A 6 -0.90 -0.17 -9.65
CA HIS A 6 -0.56 -0.29 -8.23
C HIS A 6 -1.63 0.37 -7.38
N VAL A 7 -2.17 -0.39 -6.42
CA VAL A 7 -3.17 0.10 -5.46
C VAL A 7 -2.44 0.49 -4.18
N ALA A 8 -2.80 1.64 -3.62
CA ALA A 8 -2.28 2.10 -2.34
C ALA A 8 -3.39 2.74 -1.50
N GLN A 9 -3.27 2.63 -0.19
CA GLN A 9 -4.10 3.35 0.77
C GLN A 9 -3.29 4.50 1.38
N VAL A 10 -3.83 5.71 1.32
CA VAL A 10 -3.24 6.88 1.98
C VAL A 10 -3.89 7.08 3.33
N HIS A 11 -3.11 7.01 4.40
CA HIS A 11 -3.54 7.28 5.77
C HIS A 11 -2.99 8.63 6.21
N VAL A 12 -3.88 9.61 6.40
CA VAL A 12 -3.50 10.94 6.87
C VAL A 12 -3.47 10.96 8.40
N ILE A 13 -2.33 11.32 8.97
CA ILE A 13 -2.13 11.52 10.41
C ILE A 13 -2.34 13.00 10.70
N PHE A 14 -3.51 13.31 11.27
CA PHE A 14 -3.88 14.69 11.62
C PHE A 14 -3.23 15.19 12.91
N LYS A 15 -2.80 14.28 13.80
CA LYS A 15 -2.12 14.62 15.04
C LYS A 15 -1.02 13.61 15.32
N LEU A 16 0.23 14.08 15.26
CA LEU A 16 1.39 13.28 15.64
C LEU A 16 1.42 13.12 17.18
N PRO A 17 1.70 11.93 17.73
CA PRO A 17 1.91 11.76 19.17
C PRO A 17 2.98 12.72 19.70
N ASP A 18 2.72 13.33 20.87
CA ASP A 18 3.55 14.42 21.41
C ASP A 18 5.02 14.04 21.63
N HIS A 19 5.30 12.75 21.87
CA HIS A 19 6.66 12.23 22.08
C HIS A 19 7.50 12.15 20.79
N LEU A 20 6.89 12.25 19.61
CA LEU A 20 7.58 12.26 18.31
C LEU A 20 7.88 13.69 17.82
N GLY A 21 7.54 14.71 18.61
CA GLY A 21 7.76 16.12 18.30
C GLY A 21 6.56 16.80 17.63
N SER A 22 6.76 18.03 17.16
CA SER A 22 5.75 18.81 16.45
C SER A 22 6.14 18.96 14.99
N TYR A 23 5.23 18.61 14.08
CA TYR A 23 5.40 18.81 12.65
C TYR A 23 4.47 19.93 12.15
N PRO A 24 4.99 20.92 11.40
CA PRO A 24 4.17 22.04 10.89
C PRO A 24 3.23 21.64 9.75
N HIS A 25 3.35 20.41 9.24
CA HIS A 25 2.57 19.90 8.12
C HIS A 25 1.85 18.59 8.51
N PRO A 26 0.66 18.33 7.94
CA PRO A 26 0.01 17.02 8.08
C PRO A 26 0.93 15.91 7.60
N LEU A 27 1.02 14.84 8.37
CA LEU A 27 1.79 13.66 7.99
C LEU A 27 0.88 12.67 7.29
N THR A 28 1.42 11.92 6.34
CA THR A 28 0.68 10.84 5.68
C THR A 28 1.57 9.61 5.58
N TYR A 29 1.00 8.45 5.84
CA TYR A 29 1.62 7.16 5.53
C TYR A 29 0.90 6.55 4.32
N VAL A 30 1.66 5.96 3.41
CA VAL A 30 1.12 5.28 2.22
C VAL A 30 1.37 3.78 2.38
N GLU A 31 0.28 3.02 2.46
CA GLU A 31 0.31 1.57 2.47
C GLU A 31 0.16 1.06 1.04
N TRP A 32 1.21 0.44 0.49
CA TRP A 32 1.18 -0.14 -0.85
C TRP A 32 0.69 -1.58 -0.78
N PHE A 33 -0.34 -1.91 -1.58
CA PHE A 33 -0.78 -3.29 -1.69
C PHE A 33 0.05 -4.05 -2.72
N THR A 34 0.35 -5.31 -2.41
CA THR A 34 0.88 -6.23 -3.41
C THR A 34 -0.15 -6.42 -4.53
N THR A 35 0.23 -6.05 -5.74
CA THR A 35 -0.61 -6.25 -6.91
C THR A 35 -0.72 -7.74 -7.22
N LEU A 36 -1.95 -8.24 -7.34
CA LEU A 36 -2.22 -9.61 -7.74
C LEU A 36 -2.06 -9.73 -9.27
N LEU A 37 -0.81 -9.81 -9.72
CA LEU A 37 -0.46 -9.69 -11.14
C LEU A 37 -0.78 -10.93 -11.98
N HIS A 38 -0.87 -12.11 -11.37
CA HIS A 38 -1.02 -13.36 -12.08
C HIS A 38 -2.22 -14.18 -11.57
N CYS A 39 -3.21 -14.33 -12.44
CA CYS A 39 -4.33 -15.25 -12.25
C CYS A 39 -3.93 -16.62 -12.80
N ASP A 40 -4.10 -17.67 -12.02
CA ASP A 40 -3.92 -19.04 -12.47
C ASP A 40 -4.98 -19.39 -13.53
N PRO A 41 -4.57 -19.80 -14.75
CA PRO A 41 -5.50 -19.96 -15.86
C PRO A 41 -6.43 -21.16 -15.72
N ILE A 42 -6.19 -22.07 -14.77
CA ILE A 42 -6.99 -23.28 -14.56
C ILE A 42 -8.05 -23.04 -13.47
N THR A 43 -7.66 -22.35 -12.40
CA THR A 43 -8.48 -22.17 -11.20
C THR A 43 -9.11 -20.78 -11.10
N SER A 44 -8.69 -19.82 -11.92
CA SER A 44 -9.06 -18.40 -11.83
C SER A 44 -8.70 -17.75 -10.48
N LEU A 45 -7.77 -18.35 -9.73
CA LEU A 45 -7.29 -17.83 -8.45
C LEU A 45 -6.06 -16.94 -8.65
N TYR A 46 -5.85 -15.97 -7.75
CA TYR A 46 -4.67 -15.12 -7.78
C TYR A 46 -3.59 -15.64 -6.84
N VAL A 47 -2.34 -15.67 -7.31
CA VAL A 47 -1.19 -16.02 -6.48
C VAL A 47 -0.69 -14.77 -5.76
N ALA A 48 -0.75 -14.76 -4.44
CA ALA A 48 -0.15 -13.73 -3.60
C ALA A 48 1.22 -14.21 -3.08
N SER A 49 2.25 -13.37 -3.22
CA SER A 49 3.56 -13.59 -2.59
C SER A 49 3.76 -12.60 -1.45
N CYS A 50 4.31 -13.05 -0.32
CA CYS A 50 4.76 -12.14 0.73
C CYS A 50 5.88 -11.24 0.21
N SER A 51 5.85 -9.97 0.59
CA SER A 51 7.00 -9.08 0.45
C SER A 51 8.10 -9.55 1.42
N THR A 52 9.33 -9.69 0.93
CA THR A 52 10.55 -9.90 1.75
C THR A 52 11.06 -8.58 2.31
#